data_AF-A0A496QNA1-F1
#
_entry.id   AF-A0A496QNA1-F1
#
_cell.length_a   1.000
_cell.length_b   1.000
_cell.length_c   1.000
_cell.angle_alpha   90.00
_cell.angle_beta   90.00
_cell.angle_gamma   90.00
#
_symmetry.space_group_name_H-M   'P 1'
#
loop_
_entity.id
_entity.type
_entity.pdbx_description
1 polymer ?
#
loop_
_entity_poly.entity_id
_entity_poly.type
_entity_poly.pdbx_seq_one_letter_code
_entity_poly.pdbx_strand_id
1 'polypeptide(L)'
;MGIGDFYRAAFYAVWLSMILLYRGQFDKVYHISKELKTSAEDYKNQMLFTAYYIIIGSFLYAKGDFGQASKWVQKTIEFVEQTGQQYNRAILLSFLARSLLYHGELNKSKQIVEKLNQFPGEEKTIIPYFVAAPVYISIIAYYCSLADQEYNGRLSPKIKRATKVYIKRMLKNSNRYIHYYP
;
A
#
# COMPACT_ATOMS: atom_id res chain seq x y z
N MET A 1 13.39 -26.58 -5.90
CA MET A 1 12.94 -25.17 -6.02
C MET A 1 14.13 -24.28 -5.74
N GLY A 2 14.52 -23.45 -6.70
CA GLY A 2 15.62 -22.49 -6.55
C GLY A 2 15.15 -21.18 -5.90
N ILE A 3 16.09 -20.32 -5.51
CA ILE A 3 15.81 -18.98 -4.92
C ILE A 3 14.91 -18.15 -5.86
N GLY A 4 15.10 -18.27 -7.18
CA GLY A 4 14.27 -17.58 -8.18
C GLY A 4 12.80 -18.02 -8.22
N ASP A 5 12.50 -19.27 -7.84
CA ASP A 5 11.14 -19.80 -7.82
C ASP A 5 10.34 -19.17 -6.66
N PHE A 6 10.98 -19.02 -5.50
CA PHE A 6 10.37 -18.39 -4.34
C PHE A 6 10.14 -16.89 -4.54
N TYR A 7 11.05 -16.20 -5.21
CA TYR A 7 10.87 -14.80 -5.58
C TYR A 7 9.65 -14.58 -6.47
N ARG A 8 9.55 -15.38 -7.54
CA ARG A 8 8.40 -15.33 -8.44
C ARG A 8 7.12 -15.68 -7.71
N ALA A 9 7.11 -16.75 -6.92
CA ALA A 9 5.93 -17.17 -6.15
C ALA A 9 5.46 -16.07 -5.19
N ALA A 10 6.36 -15.48 -4.40
CA ALA A 10 6.07 -14.39 -3.49
C ALA A 10 5.48 -13.17 -4.22
N PHE A 11 6.13 -12.75 -5.31
CA PHE A 11 5.70 -11.61 -6.11
C PHE A 11 4.31 -11.84 -6.72
N TYR A 12 4.10 -12.97 -7.41
CA TYR A 12 2.82 -13.30 -8.03
C TYR A 12 1.71 -13.41 -6.98
N ALA A 13 1.98 -14.02 -5.82
CA ALA A 13 1.00 -14.14 -4.75
C ALA A 13 0.53 -12.78 -4.24
N VAL A 14 1.44 -11.82 -4.07
CA VAL A 14 1.11 -10.45 -3.63
C VAL A 14 0.21 -9.74 -4.65
N TRP A 15 0.62 -9.72 -5.93
CA TRP A 15 -0.15 -9.04 -6.97
C TRP A 15 -1.51 -9.68 -7.25
N LEU A 16 -1.55 -11.02 -7.30
CA LEU A 16 -2.81 -11.75 -7.43
C LEU A 16 -3.74 -11.44 -6.26
N SER A 17 -3.22 -11.45 -5.03
CA SER A 17 -4.00 -11.12 -3.84
C SER A 17 -4.54 -9.70 -3.91
N MET A 18 -3.75 -8.71 -4.35
CA MET A 18 -4.25 -7.35 -4.55
C MET A 18 -5.41 -7.30 -5.53
N ILE A 19 -5.30 -7.95 -6.68
CA ILE A 19 -6.38 -7.99 -7.69
C ILE A 19 -7.63 -8.67 -7.12
N LEU A 20 -7.47 -9.76 -6.36
CA LEU A 20 -8.58 -10.46 -5.74
C LEU A 20 -9.25 -9.62 -4.64
N LEU A 21 -8.49 -8.88 -3.84
CA LEU A 21 -9.01 -7.93 -2.86
C LEU A 21 -9.82 -6.83 -3.53
N TYR A 22 -9.34 -6.26 -4.65
CA TYR A 22 -10.11 -5.28 -5.44
C TYR A 22 -11.43 -5.83 -5.98
N ARG A 23 -11.49 -7.14 -6.23
CA ARG A 23 -12.70 -7.84 -6.69
C ARG A 23 -13.58 -8.35 -5.54
N GLY A 24 -13.22 -8.07 -4.28
CA GLY A 24 -13.93 -8.57 -3.10
C GLY A 24 -13.85 -10.08 -2.88
N GLN A 25 -12.91 -10.77 -3.54
CA GLN A 25 -12.77 -12.24 -3.47
C GLN A 25 -11.93 -12.65 -2.25
N PHE A 26 -12.43 -12.31 -1.05
CA PHE A 26 -11.73 -12.50 0.22
C PHE A 26 -11.38 -13.97 0.52
N ASP A 27 -12.24 -14.92 0.17
CA ASP A 27 -12.01 -16.34 0.43
C ASP A 27 -10.79 -16.88 -0.33
N LYS A 28 -10.60 -16.41 -1.58
CA LYS A 28 -9.43 -16.78 -2.38
C LYS A 28 -8.15 -16.19 -1.84
N VAL A 29 -8.20 -14.95 -1.36
CA VAL A 29 -7.04 -14.30 -0.70
C VAL A 29 -6.67 -15.07 0.57
N TYR A 30 -7.67 -15.49 1.34
CA TYR A 30 -7.44 -16.31 2.52
C TYR A 30 -6.78 -17.65 2.17
N HIS A 31 -7.26 -18.34 1.13
CA HIS A 31 -6.65 -19.58 0.64
C HIS A 31 -5.17 -19.40 0.25
N ILE A 32 -4.89 -18.40 -0.60
CA ILE A 32 -3.52 -18.07 -1.03
C ILE A 32 -2.63 -17.78 0.17
N SER A 33 -3.13 -16.99 1.13
CA SER A 33 -2.35 -16.66 2.34
C SER A 33 -2.00 -17.90 3.18
N LYS A 34 -2.92 -18.87 3.27
CA LYS A 34 -2.71 -20.11 4.03
C LYS A 34 -1.67 -21.01 3.36
N GLU A 35 -1.76 -21.18 2.03
CA GLU A 35 -0.79 -21.95 1.26
C GLU A 35 0.59 -21.33 1.32
N LEU A 36 0.66 -20.00 1.18
CA LEU A 36 1.90 -19.26 1.21
C LEU A 36 2.57 -19.33 2.59
N LYS A 37 1.79 -19.25 3.67
CA LYS A 37 2.29 -19.44 5.04
C LYS A 37 2.87 -20.84 5.24
N THR A 38 2.12 -21.87 4.83
CA THR A 38 2.56 -23.28 4.95
C THR A 38 3.87 -23.49 4.21
N SER A 39 3.97 -22.96 2.98
CA SER A 39 5.19 -23.03 2.17
C SER A 39 6.34 -22.24 2.81
N ALA A 40 6.07 -21.07 3.39
CA ALA A 40 7.07 -20.29 4.10
C ALA A 40 7.64 -21.05 5.31
N GLU A 41 6.80 -21.79 6.04
CA GLU A 41 7.19 -22.64 7.17
C GLU A 41 8.00 -23.86 6.72
N ASP A 42 7.53 -24.59 5.72
CA ASP A 42 8.18 -25.80 5.19
C ASP A 42 9.59 -25.52 4.66
N TYR A 43 9.74 -24.43 3.91
CA TYR A 43 11.01 -24.05 3.30
C TYR A 43 11.82 -23.07 4.16
N LYS A 44 11.31 -22.67 5.34
CA LYS A 44 11.89 -21.64 6.21
C LYS A 44 12.29 -20.37 5.44
N ASN A 45 11.46 -19.98 4.48
CA ASN A 45 11.81 -18.96 3.48
C ASN A 45 11.26 -17.58 3.90
N GLN A 46 12.17 -16.66 4.22
CA GLN A 46 11.82 -15.31 4.68
C GLN A 46 11.04 -14.48 3.64
N MET A 47 11.27 -14.71 2.34
CA MET A 47 10.59 -13.97 1.29
C MET A 47 9.12 -14.38 1.18
N LEU A 48 8.83 -15.68 1.32
CA LEU A 48 7.46 -16.18 1.40
C LEU A 48 6.75 -15.66 2.66
N PHE A 49 7.44 -15.60 3.80
CA PHE A 49 6.90 -14.99 5.02
C PHE A 49 6.55 -13.52 4.79
N THR A 50 7.44 -12.73 4.19
CA THR A 50 7.17 -11.32 3.88
C THR A 50 5.95 -11.16 2.98
N ALA A 51 5.83 -11.96 1.92
CA ALA A 51 4.67 -11.91 1.03
C ALA A 51 3.37 -12.30 1.76
N TYR A 52 3.39 -13.34 2.60
CA TYR A 52 2.27 -13.71 3.46
C TYR A 52 1.82 -12.54 4.33
N TYR A 53 2.75 -11.87 4.99
CA TYR A 53 2.40 -10.75 5.86
C TYR A 53 1.83 -9.54 5.10
N ILE A 54 2.37 -9.23 3.91
CA ILE A 54 1.82 -8.18 3.02
C ILE A 54 0.38 -8.51 2.63
N ILE A 55 0.10 -9.77 2.29
CA ILE A 55 -1.24 -10.22 1.90
C ILE A 55 -2.23 -10.09 3.07
N ILE A 56 -1.86 -10.54 4.28
CA ILE A 56 -2.74 -10.42 5.46
C ILE A 56 -2.98 -8.95 5.83
N GLY A 57 -1.93 -8.11 5.81
CA GLY A 57 -2.08 -6.68 6.06
C GLY A 57 -3.04 -6.02 5.06
N SER A 58 -2.92 -6.35 3.77
CA SER A 58 -3.81 -5.88 2.70
C SER A 58 -5.24 -6.38 2.88
N PHE A 59 -5.39 -7.63 3.32
CA PHE A 59 -6.69 -8.25 3.57
C PHE A 59 -7.43 -7.61 4.73
N LEU A 60 -6.75 -7.39 5.87
CA LEU A 60 -7.33 -6.70 7.03
C LEU A 60 -7.75 -5.28 6.68
N TYR A 61 -6.90 -4.56 5.93
CA TYR A 61 -7.23 -3.23 5.41
C TYR A 61 -8.47 -3.25 4.52
N ALA A 62 -8.56 -4.19 3.57
CA ALA A 62 -9.69 -4.28 2.65
C ALA A 62 -11.00 -4.67 3.34
N LYS A 63 -10.95 -5.36 4.49
CA LYS A 63 -12.11 -5.61 5.35
C LYS A 63 -12.53 -4.42 6.21
N GLY A 64 -11.77 -3.32 6.19
CA GLY A 64 -12.05 -2.12 7.00
C GLY A 64 -11.62 -2.23 8.46
N ASP A 65 -10.93 -3.31 8.85
CA ASP A 65 -10.37 -3.45 10.20
C ASP A 65 -9.03 -2.73 10.29
N PHE A 66 -9.07 -1.40 10.25
CA PHE A 66 -7.88 -0.56 10.22
C PHE A 66 -7.06 -0.66 11.52
N GLY A 67 -7.70 -0.94 12.65
CA GLY A 67 -7.02 -1.11 13.94
C GLY A 67 -6.15 -2.38 13.96
N GLN A 68 -6.71 -3.52 13.55
CA GLN A 68 -5.93 -4.76 13.44
C GLN A 68 -4.92 -4.70 12.30
N ALA A 69 -5.28 -4.10 11.16
CA ALA A 69 -4.36 -3.91 10.04
C ALA A 69 -3.11 -3.14 10.48
N SER A 70 -3.26 -2.05 11.23
CA SER A 70 -2.15 -1.24 11.72
C SER A 70 -1.21 -2.04 12.63
N LYS A 71 -1.77 -2.77 13.61
CA LYS A 71 -0.99 -3.61 14.54
C LYS A 71 -0.24 -4.73 13.80
N TRP A 72 -0.89 -5.35 12.83
CA TRP A 72 -0.30 -6.43 12.05
C TRP A 72 0.83 -5.95 11.14
N VAL A 73 0.58 -4.84 10.44
CA VAL A 73 1.58 -4.21 9.56
C VAL A 73 2.79 -3.73 10.38
N GLN A 74 2.59 -3.19 11.59
CA GLN A 74 3.68 -2.79 12.49
C GLN A 74 4.61 -3.97 12.83
N LYS A 75 4.04 -5.12 13.26
CA LYS A 75 4.82 -6.34 13.53
C LYS A 75 5.58 -6.84 12.30
N THR A 76 4.96 -6.69 11.13
CA THR A 76 5.58 -7.11 9.87
C THR A 76 6.76 -6.22 9.51
N ILE A 77 6.67 -4.91 9.75
CA ILE A 77 7.75 -3.96 9.49
C ILE A 77 9.02 -4.35 10.27
N GLU A 78 8.89 -4.73 11.53
CA GLU A 78 10.02 -5.18 12.36
C GLU A 78 10.71 -6.42 11.75
N PHE A 79 9.93 -7.37 11.23
CA PHE A 79 10.47 -8.55 10.55
C PHE A 79 11.19 -8.23 9.23
N VAL A 80 10.63 -7.35 8.40
CA VAL A 80 11.27 -6.99 7.12
C VAL A 80 12.49 -6.08 7.28
N GLU A 81 12.54 -5.30 8.37
CA GLU A 81 13.73 -4.50 8.74
C GLU A 81 14.91 -5.41 9.10
N GLN A 82 14.67 -6.47 9.88
CA GLN A 82 15.70 -7.45 10.25
C GLN A 82 16.25 -8.21 9.03
N THR A 83 15.47 -8.33 7.96
CA THR A 83 15.85 -9.07 6.75
C THR A 83 16.33 -8.18 5.59
N GLY A 84 16.41 -6.86 5.79
CA GLY A 84 16.94 -5.91 4.79
C GLY A 84 16.06 -5.70 3.56
N GLN A 85 14.79 -6.09 3.58
CA GLN A 85 13.88 -6.02 2.43
C GLN A 85 13.22 -4.63 2.27
N GLN A 86 13.99 -3.64 1.83
CA GLN A 86 13.60 -2.22 1.79
C GLN A 86 12.34 -1.94 0.94
N TYR A 87 12.20 -2.56 -0.24
CA TYR A 87 11.01 -2.40 -1.08
C TYR A 87 9.73 -2.90 -0.40
N ASN A 88 9.80 -4.08 0.24
CA ASN A 88 8.67 -4.65 0.96
C ASN A 88 8.31 -3.82 2.20
N ARG A 89 9.33 -3.26 2.87
CA ARG A 89 9.14 -2.28 3.95
C ARG A 89 8.36 -1.06 3.47
N ALA A 90 8.72 -0.50 2.32
CA ALA A 90 8.00 0.65 1.76
C ALA A 90 6.52 0.31 1.49
N ILE A 91 6.23 -0.82 0.85
CA ILE A 91 4.85 -1.28 0.63
C ILE A 91 4.07 -1.33 1.95
N LEU A 92 4.63 -1.97 2.99
CA LEU A 92 4.00 -2.09 4.30
C LEU A 92 3.74 -0.72 4.95
N LEU A 93 4.71 0.19 4.90
CA LEU A 93 4.54 1.55 5.40
C LEU A 93 3.40 2.30 4.70
N SER A 94 3.15 2.07 3.40
CA SER A 94 1.97 2.68 2.73
C SER A 94 0.64 2.14 3.24
N PHE A 95 0.59 0.86 3.61
CA PHE A 95 -0.60 0.26 4.20
C PHE A 95 -0.82 0.77 5.61
N LEU A 96 0.25 0.93 6.40
CA LEU A 96 0.18 1.54 7.71
C LEU A 96 -0.32 2.99 7.61
N ALA A 97 0.26 3.79 6.71
CA ALA A 97 -0.14 5.19 6.55
C ALA A 97 -1.60 5.35 6.14
N ARG A 98 -2.12 4.48 5.27
CA ARG A 98 -3.55 4.47 4.90
C ARG A 98 -4.41 3.98 6.07
N SER A 99 -4.03 2.91 6.74
CA SER A 99 -4.80 2.37 7.88
C SER A 99 -4.93 3.41 8.99
N LEU A 100 -3.83 4.10 9.33
CA LEU A 100 -3.84 5.21 10.28
C LEU A 100 -4.76 6.35 9.83
N LEU A 101 -4.71 6.73 8.55
CA LEU A 101 -5.57 7.76 8.00
C LEU A 101 -7.06 7.41 8.14
N TYR A 102 -7.46 6.20 7.73
CA TYR A 102 -8.87 5.76 7.83
C TYR A 102 -9.32 5.49 9.27
N HIS A 103 -8.37 5.28 10.18
CA HIS A 103 -8.62 5.23 11.62
C HIS A 103 -8.70 6.63 12.27
N GLY A 104 -8.51 7.72 11.51
CA GLY A 104 -8.56 9.10 11.99
C GLY A 104 -7.22 9.65 12.49
N GLU A 105 -6.14 8.88 12.43
CA GLU A 105 -4.80 9.24 12.91
C GLU A 105 -3.97 9.97 11.85
N LEU A 106 -4.49 11.08 11.30
CA LEU A 106 -3.91 11.83 10.18
C LEU A 106 -2.46 12.25 10.42
N ASN A 107 -2.14 12.74 11.62
CA ASN A 107 -0.78 13.21 11.95
C ASN A 107 0.23 12.07 11.89
N LYS A 108 -0.13 10.89 12.42
CA LYS A 108 0.74 9.70 12.34
C LYS A 108 0.88 9.22 10.90
N SER A 109 -0.20 9.23 10.11
CA SER A 109 -0.15 8.91 8.68
C SER A 109 0.85 9.80 7.92
N LYS A 110 0.81 11.12 8.14
CA LYS A 110 1.78 12.06 7.53
C LYS A 110 3.23 11.78 7.90
N GLN A 111 3.50 11.49 9.18
CA GLN A 111 4.85 11.12 9.63
C GLN A 111 5.37 9.86 8.93
N ILE A 112 4.51 8.86 8.69
CA ILE A 112 4.89 7.65 7.94
C ILE A 112 5.20 8.00 6.48
N VAL A 113 4.44 8.90 5.86
CA VAL A 113 4.70 9.37 4.49
C VAL A 113 6.02 10.14 4.39
N GLU A 114 6.34 10.97 5.39
CA GLU A 114 7.64 11.64 5.46
C GLU A 114 8.79 10.64 5.55
N LYS A 115 8.64 9.58 6.35
CA LYS A 115 9.61 8.47 6.40
C LYS A 115 9.75 7.75 5.05
N LEU A 116 8.65 7.54 4.33
CA LEU A 116 8.66 6.95 2.98
C LEU A 116 9.45 7.82 1.98
N ASN A 117 9.33 9.14 2.07
CA ASN A 117 10.04 10.07 1.18
C ASN A 117 11.55 10.17 1.47
N GLN A 118 11.99 9.79 2.67
CA GLN A 118 13.39 9.83 3.10
C GLN A 118 14.17 8.54 2.78
N PHE A 119 13.55 7.54 2.13
CA PHE A 119 14.22 6.29 1.78
C PHE A 119 15.42 6.52 0.83
N PRO A 120 16.65 6.13 1.22
CA PRO A 120 17.82 6.23 0.36
C PRO A 120 17.93 5.03 -0.62
N GLY A 121 18.28 5.29 -1.88
CA GLY A 121 18.58 4.23 -2.87
C GLY A 121 18.34 4.63 -4.34
N GLU A 122 18.80 3.79 -5.28
CA GLU A 122 18.56 3.93 -6.74
C GLU A 122 17.08 3.73 -7.13
N GLU A 123 16.25 3.21 -6.22
CA GLU A 123 14.78 3.04 -6.37
C GLU A 123 13.97 4.34 -6.15
N LYS A 124 14.60 5.51 -6.37
CA LYS A 124 14.02 6.86 -6.21
C LYS A 124 12.72 7.10 -6.99
N THR A 125 12.40 6.25 -7.96
CA THR A 125 11.27 6.47 -8.87
C THR A 125 10.07 5.56 -8.57
N ILE A 126 10.31 4.33 -8.13
CA ILE A 126 9.26 3.31 -7.96
C ILE A 126 8.52 3.49 -6.64
N ILE A 127 9.26 3.73 -5.55
CA ILE A 127 8.68 3.85 -4.20
C ILE A 127 7.77 5.10 -4.09
N PRO A 128 8.19 6.31 -4.51
CA PRO A 128 7.29 7.47 -4.42
C PRO A 128 6.02 7.31 -5.27
N TYR A 129 6.13 6.65 -6.43
CA TYR A 129 5.05 6.58 -7.39
C TYR A 129 4.03 5.47 -7.09
N PHE A 130 4.46 4.24 -6.81
CA PHE A 130 3.54 3.13 -6.54
C PHE A 130 3.11 3.05 -5.07
N VAL A 131 3.96 3.52 -4.14
CA VAL A 131 3.76 3.31 -2.71
C VAL A 131 3.25 4.58 -2.02
N ALA A 132 3.86 5.74 -2.27
CA ALA A 132 3.46 6.99 -1.61
C ALA A 132 2.27 7.70 -2.29
N ALA A 133 2.17 7.68 -3.62
CA ALA A 133 1.09 8.37 -4.35
C ALA A 133 -0.34 7.94 -3.93
N PRO A 134 -0.65 6.63 -3.72
CA PRO A 134 -1.95 6.22 -3.22
C PRO A 134 -2.27 6.79 -1.84
N VAL A 135 -1.26 6.97 -0.98
CA VAL A 135 -1.43 7.57 0.36
C VAL A 135 -1.75 9.05 0.24
N TYR A 136 -1.02 9.79 -0.62
CA TYR A 136 -1.31 11.19 -0.89
C TYR A 136 -2.72 11.42 -1.45
N ILE A 137 -3.15 10.56 -2.39
CA ILE A 137 -4.52 10.58 -2.92
C ILE A 137 -5.53 10.37 -1.79
N SER A 138 -5.26 9.42 -0.88
CA SER A 138 -6.13 9.15 0.27
C SER A 138 -6.21 10.35 1.22
N ILE A 139 -5.09 11.01 1.52
CA ILE A 139 -5.04 12.22 2.36
C ILE A 139 -5.83 13.37 1.70
N ILE A 140 -5.67 13.59 0.40
CA ILE A 140 -6.41 14.62 -0.34
C ILE A 140 -7.91 14.31 -0.30
N ALA A 141 -8.30 13.05 -0.56
CA ALA A 141 -9.68 12.61 -0.50
C ALA A 141 -10.29 12.81 0.89
N TYR A 142 -9.53 12.50 1.95
CA TYR A 142 -9.91 12.74 3.34
C TYR A 142 -10.19 14.23 3.60
N TYR A 143 -9.28 15.13 3.20
CA TYR A 143 -9.50 16.57 3.33
C TYR A 143 -10.68 17.08 2.50
N CYS A 144 -10.89 16.56 1.29
CA CYS A 144 -12.06 16.89 0.49
C CYS A 144 -13.36 16.43 1.18
N SER A 145 -13.36 15.28 1.85
CA SER A 145 -14.53 14.78 2.59
C SER A 145 -14.85 15.62 3.83
N LEU A 146 -13.83 16.05 4.58
CA LEU A 146 -14.02 16.97 5.72
C LEU A 146 -14.56 18.32 5.25
N ALA A 147 -14.01 18.87 4.17
CA ALA A 147 -14.52 20.10 3.58
C ALA A 147 -15.96 19.95 3.07
N ASP A 148 -16.36 18.78 2.56
CA ASP A 148 -17.75 18.56 2.13
C ASP A 148 -18.72 18.49 3.32
N GLN A 149 -18.31 17.86 4.42
CA GLN A 149 -19.07 17.78 5.67
C GLN A 149 -19.21 19.14 6.35
N GLU A 150 -18.12 19.91 6.43
CA GLU A 150 -18.11 21.25 7.05
C GLU A 150 -18.94 22.27 6.24
N TYR A 151 -19.05 22.06 4.92
CA TYR A 151 -19.81 22.94 4.02
C TYR A 151 -21.17 22.38 3.55
N ASN A 152 -21.69 21.31 4.15
CA ASN A 152 -23.00 20.71 3.81
C ASN A 152 -23.22 20.54 2.28
N GLY A 153 -22.23 20.00 1.57
CA GLY A 153 -22.34 19.77 0.12
C GLY A 153 -22.13 21.02 -0.77
N ARG A 154 -21.82 22.19 -0.20
CA ARG A 154 -21.54 23.44 -0.93
C ARG A 154 -20.06 23.65 -1.26
N LEU A 155 -19.34 22.59 -1.61
CA LEU A 155 -18.00 22.73 -2.19
C LEU A 155 -18.07 23.60 -3.46
N SER A 156 -17.50 24.80 -3.42
CA SER A 156 -17.62 25.77 -4.50
C SER A 156 -17.11 25.18 -5.84
N PRO A 157 -17.72 25.53 -6.99
CA PRO A 157 -17.30 25.03 -8.29
C PRO A 157 -15.82 25.26 -8.61
N LYS A 158 -15.22 26.29 -8.00
CA LYS A 158 -13.77 26.58 -8.09
C LYS A 158 -12.92 25.50 -7.42
N ILE A 159 -13.29 25.02 -6.24
CA ILE A 159 -12.53 24.00 -5.51
C ILE A 159 -12.65 22.66 -6.22
N LYS A 160 -13.86 22.25 -6.64
CA LYS A 160 -14.05 21.04 -7.46
C LYS A 160 -13.24 21.08 -8.77
N ARG A 161 -13.16 22.24 -9.43
CA ARG A 161 -12.28 22.44 -10.61
C ARG A 161 -10.80 22.35 -10.25
N ALA A 162 -10.37 22.97 -9.15
CA ALA A 162 -8.96 22.93 -8.72
C ALA A 162 -8.50 21.50 -8.42
N THR A 163 -9.30 20.72 -7.68
CA THR A 163 -9.01 19.31 -7.39
C THR A 163 -8.98 18.47 -8.67
N LYS A 164 -9.93 18.69 -9.59
CA LYS A 164 -9.97 18.01 -10.89
C LYS A 164 -8.77 18.36 -11.77
N VAL A 165 -8.31 19.62 -11.76
CA VAL A 165 -7.11 20.08 -12.49
C VAL A 165 -5.83 19.48 -11.89
N TYR A 166 -5.73 19.42 -10.55
CA TYR A 166 -4.58 18.83 -9.87
C TYR A 166 -4.47 17.33 -10.15
N ILE A 167 -5.57 16.58 -10.01
CA ILE A 167 -5.65 15.16 -10.38
C ILE A 167 -5.30 14.95 -11.86
N LYS A 168 -5.82 15.79 -12.76
CA LYS A 168 -5.53 15.70 -14.20
C LYS A 168 -4.06 16.02 -14.52
N ARG A 169 -3.41 16.92 -13.77
CA ARG A 169 -1.96 17.19 -13.90
C ARG A 169 -1.12 16.02 -13.38
N MET A 170 -1.49 15.42 -12.25
CA MET A 170 -0.87 14.20 -11.73
C MET A 170 -0.96 13.06 -12.75
N LEU A 171 -2.15 12.80 -13.30
CA LEU A 171 -2.38 11.77 -14.33
C LEU A 171 -1.70 12.07 -15.68
N LYS A 172 -1.51 13.35 -16.03
CA LYS A 172 -0.79 13.74 -17.24
C LYS A 172 0.73 13.58 -17.07
N ASN A 173 1.23 13.85 -15.86
CA ASN A 173 2.63 13.63 -15.54
C ASN A 173 2.92 12.13 -15.42
N SER A 174 2.00 11.30 -14.92
CA SER A 174 2.16 9.85 -14.94
C SER A 174 2.26 9.27 -16.35
N ASN A 175 1.41 9.73 -17.28
CA ASN A 175 1.45 9.27 -18.67
C ASN A 175 2.73 9.65 -19.42
N ARG A 176 3.48 10.65 -18.97
CA ARG A 176 4.80 10.97 -19.54
C ARG A 176 5.89 9.95 -19.17
N TYR A 177 5.69 9.18 -18.11
CA TYR A 177 6.65 8.17 -17.65
C TYR A 177 6.32 6.75 -18.12
N ILE A 178 5.14 6.53 -18.75
CA ILE A 178 4.76 5.24 -19.35
C ILE A 178 5.49 5.01 -20.70
N HIS A 179 6.09 6.05 -21.29
CA HIS A 179 6.83 5.98 -22.55
C HIS A 179 8.33 5.70 -22.41
N TYR A 180 8.81 5.29 -21.23
CA TYR A 180 10.23 4.97 -20.96
C TYR A 180 10.49 3.47 -20.71
N TYR A 181 9.71 2.59 -21.32
CA TYR A 181 10.07 1.17 -21.44
C TYR A 181 9.84 0.73 -22.90
N PRO A 182 10.90 0.47 -23.69
CA PRO A 182 10.81 -0.36 -24.89
C PRO A 182 10.54 -1.83 -24.56
#